data_AF-A0A847GLF9-F1
#
_entry.id   AF-A0A847GLF9-F1
#
_cell.length_a   1.000
_cell.length_b   1.000
_cell.length_c   1.000
_cell.angle_alpha   90.00
_cell.angle_beta   90.00
_cell.angle_gamma   90.00
#
_symmetry.space_group_name_H-M   'P 1'
#
loop_
_entity.id
_entity.type
_entity.pdbx_description
1 polymer ?
#
loop_
_entity_poly.entity_id
_entity_poly.type
_entity_poly.pdbx_seq_one_letter_code
_entity_poly.pdbx_strand_id
1 'polypeptide(L)'
;MKRRFAEQILCGCVLIAAAFASSPCVACPFCTASAQTISEEMASLDAAVVARLVKLPDAVKTPVAGGDAPKAVFQVTHVLKDTAGTKEKQEIEAVIYGEQQVGDRFLVMGAGRPDVAWKTPKKVSDRAVEYLRQLDRLPEKGPERLVFFQDYLQDEDLLLAGDAYEEFARAPYSELQGLRDKIDRARLLGWIKDPDTLLNRKRLYLILLSVCGGADDLPMLEQLLRTEDRKARAGLDALVGSYLMLAGADGVALVEDLLLRNSQADYADTYAAIMALRFLGTETEVVPRPRLLQAFHCLLERPDLADLIIPDLARWEDWSQVERMVRLFKEADKSSKEVRVAIINYLRSCPQPEAKAHAAELAKLDPVAAKRAEIFFPFGGGTGAASASSPSAATPGSLLAPTQAETPTGPAPGDTAVNAPHGSSGKVPILHRTATADLNPLTYLVVFWILGGVFFVAQWAILIGWGRGA
;
A
#
# COMPACT_ATOMS: atom_id res chain seq x y z
N MET A 1 24.47 48.34 9.43
CA MET A 1 24.61 46.94 9.92
C MET A 1 23.28 46.25 10.24
N LYS A 2 22.25 46.93 10.75
CA LYS A 2 20.97 46.27 11.14
C LYS A 2 20.03 45.85 9.99
N ARG A 3 20.18 46.41 8.78
CA ARG A 3 19.29 46.13 7.63
C ARG A 3 19.67 44.85 6.85
N ARG A 4 20.96 44.52 6.78
CA ARG A 4 21.48 43.31 6.11
C ARG A 4 21.23 42.02 6.90
N PHE A 5 21.03 42.12 8.21
CA PHE A 5 20.76 40.97 9.07
C PHE A 5 19.29 40.51 8.98
N ALA A 6 18.36 41.43 8.71
CA ALA A 6 16.95 41.11 8.53
C ALA A 6 16.66 40.40 7.20
N GLU A 7 17.38 40.75 6.12
CA GLU A 7 17.24 40.11 4.80
C GLU A 7 17.81 38.69 4.77
N GLN A 8 18.87 38.42 5.53
CA GLN A 8 19.46 37.06 5.64
C GLN A 8 18.58 36.10 6.46
N ILE A 9 17.87 36.61 7.48
CA ILE A 9 16.91 35.81 8.26
C ILE A 9 15.66 35.48 7.42
N LEU A 10 15.19 36.43 6.59
CA LEU A 10 14.02 36.21 5.73
C LEU A 10 14.30 35.19 4.61
N CYS A 11 15.50 35.19 4.01
CA CYS A 11 15.92 34.17 3.03
C CYS A 11 16.12 32.77 3.66
N GLY A 12 16.62 32.70 4.91
CA GLY A 12 16.77 31.43 5.63
C GLY A 12 15.43 30.77 5.99
N CYS A 13 14.41 31.56 6.36
CA CYS A 13 13.08 31.04 6.66
C CYS A 13 12.33 30.56 5.41
N VAL A 14 12.55 31.18 4.24
CA VAL A 14 11.93 30.75 2.96
C VAL A 14 12.54 29.44 2.45
N LEU A 15 13.83 29.19 2.68
CA LEU A 15 14.49 27.93 2.30
C LEU A 15 14.14 26.77 3.24
N ILE A 16 13.84 27.03 4.52
CA ILE A 16 13.38 26.00 5.46
C ILE A 16 11.90 25.67 5.25
N ALA A 17 11.07 26.63 4.81
CA ALA A 17 9.67 26.37 4.47
C ALA A 17 9.50 25.55 3.16
N ALA A 18 10.43 25.64 2.21
CA ALA A 18 10.41 24.87 0.98
C ALA A 18 10.79 23.38 1.18
N ALA A 19 11.46 23.03 2.27
CA ALA A 19 11.83 21.65 2.59
C ALA A 19 10.71 20.84 3.30
N PHE A 20 9.61 21.49 3.70
CA PHE A 20 8.45 20.85 4.32
C PHE A 20 7.23 20.72 3.40
N ALA A 21 7.37 21.02 2.11
CA ALA A 21 6.32 20.81 1.11
C ALA A 21 6.25 19.36 0.57
N SER A 22 6.74 18.37 1.33
CA SER A 22 6.31 17.00 1.14
C SER A 22 4.89 16.89 1.65
N SER A 23 3.90 16.91 0.75
CA SER A 23 2.54 16.49 1.06
C SER A 23 2.63 15.17 1.84
N PRO A 24 2.09 15.07 3.06
CA PRO A 24 1.81 13.77 3.62
C PRO A 24 0.73 13.18 2.72
N CYS A 25 1.13 12.31 1.79
CA CYS A 25 0.21 11.34 1.23
C CYS A 25 -0.40 10.66 2.46
N VAL A 26 -1.69 10.91 2.71
CA VAL A 26 -2.42 10.29 3.81
C VAL A 26 -2.45 8.80 3.46
N ALA A 27 -1.41 8.09 3.90
CA ALA A 27 -1.32 6.66 3.77
C ALA A 27 -2.56 6.08 4.46
N CYS A 28 -3.31 5.28 3.70
CA CYS A 28 -4.51 4.63 4.19
C CYS A 28 -4.16 3.90 5.51
N PRO A 29 -4.93 4.10 6.61
CA PRO A 29 -4.65 3.44 7.89
C PRO A 29 -4.75 1.90 7.85
N PHE A 30 -5.15 1.33 6.70
CA PHE A 30 -5.20 -0.10 6.41
C PHE A 30 -4.11 -0.60 5.47
N CYS A 31 -3.29 0.28 4.91
CA CYS A 31 -2.01 -0.13 4.37
C CYS A 31 -1.13 -0.49 5.58
N THR A 32 -0.98 -1.78 5.89
CA THR A 32 0.32 -2.23 6.44
C THR A 32 1.36 -1.55 5.57
N ALA A 33 2.15 -0.61 6.11
CA ALA A 33 3.05 0.21 5.31
C ALA A 33 3.73 -0.69 4.27
N SER A 34 3.38 -0.52 2.98
CA SER A 34 3.92 -1.37 1.91
C SER A 34 5.43 -1.32 2.07
N ALA A 35 6.05 -2.49 2.18
CA ALA A 35 7.50 -2.51 2.25
C ALA A 35 8.03 -1.92 0.93
N GLN A 36 9.20 -1.29 0.98
CA GLN A 36 9.86 -0.91 -0.26
C GLN A 36 10.10 -2.18 -1.07
N THR A 37 9.92 -2.10 -2.40
CA THR A 37 10.39 -3.17 -3.26
C THR A 37 11.91 -3.24 -3.18
N ILE A 38 12.51 -4.38 -3.53
CA ILE A 38 13.96 -4.52 -3.57
C ILE A 38 14.57 -3.51 -4.53
N SER A 39 13.89 -3.23 -5.66
CA SER A 39 14.33 -2.21 -6.61
C SER A 39 14.33 -0.81 -5.98
N GLU A 40 13.31 -0.45 -5.21
CA GLU A 40 13.25 0.82 -4.47
C GLU A 40 14.31 0.89 -3.35
N GLU A 41 14.50 -0.19 -2.59
CA GLU A 41 15.51 -0.27 -1.54
C GLU A 41 16.91 -0.07 -2.15
N MET A 42 17.22 -0.78 -3.23
CA MET A 42 18.47 -0.61 -3.99
C MET A 42 18.60 0.81 -4.55
N ALA A 43 17.53 1.38 -5.12
CA ALA A 43 17.53 2.74 -5.66
C ALA A 43 17.85 3.79 -4.59
N SER A 44 17.41 3.58 -3.35
CA SER A 44 17.65 4.49 -2.22
C SER A 44 19.06 4.44 -1.60
N LEU A 45 19.90 3.47 -2.00
CA LEU A 45 21.21 3.20 -1.39
C LEU A 45 22.37 3.41 -2.36
N ASP A 46 23.60 3.59 -1.86
CA ASP A 46 24.76 3.86 -2.73
C ASP A 46 25.36 2.60 -3.35
N ALA A 47 25.21 1.44 -2.70
CA ALA A 47 25.69 0.16 -3.20
C ALA A 47 24.74 -1.00 -2.85
N ALA A 48 24.59 -1.94 -3.78
CA ALA A 48 23.89 -3.20 -3.59
C ALA A 48 24.64 -4.32 -4.30
N VAL A 49 24.94 -5.41 -3.58
CA VAL A 49 25.76 -6.51 -4.07
C VAL A 49 25.22 -7.86 -3.63
N VAL A 50 25.53 -8.90 -4.40
CA VAL A 50 25.46 -10.29 -3.93
C VAL A 50 26.85 -10.69 -3.45
N ALA A 51 26.96 -11.10 -2.20
CA ALA A 51 28.22 -11.49 -1.59
C ALA A 51 28.15 -12.89 -0.97
N ARG A 52 29.25 -13.63 -1.02
CA ARG A 52 29.43 -14.93 -0.39
C ARG A 52 30.09 -14.75 0.97
N LEU A 53 29.54 -15.34 2.02
CA LEU A 53 30.16 -15.36 3.34
C LEU A 53 31.47 -16.16 3.29
N VAL A 54 32.60 -15.53 3.61
CA VAL A 54 33.93 -16.17 3.61
C VAL A 54 34.49 -16.37 5.01
N LYS A 55 34.12 -15.52 5.97
CA LYS A 55 34.52 -15.64 7.37
C LYS A 55 33.37 -15.24 8.31
N LEU A 56 33.03 -16.12 9.26
CA LEU A 56 32.10 -15.81 10.34
C LEU A 56 32.72 -14.78 11.31
N PRO A 57 31.88 -14.03 12.07
CA PRO A 57 32.40 -13.13 13.08
C PRO A 57 33.18 -13.89 14.14
N ASP A 58 34.28 -13.32 14.61
CA ASP A 58 35.06 -13.93 15.68
C ASP A 58 34.21 -14.01 16.97
N ALA A 59 34.25 -15.17 17.65
CA ALA A 59 33.45 -15.38 18.85
C ALA A 59 33.81 -14.34 19.93
N VAL A 60 32.84 -13.49 20.28
CA VAL A 60 33.01 -12.49 21.33
C VAL A 60 33.01 -13.21 22.68
N LYS A 61 34.19 -13.35 23.30
CA LYS A 61 34.34 -14.03 24.60
C LYS A 61 33.74 -13.24 25.77
N THR A 62 33.50 -11.93 25.61
CA THR A 62 32.87 -11.03 26.60
C THR A 62 32.15 -9.89 25.88
N PRO A 63 30.84 -9.65 26.10
CA PRO A 63 30.15 -8.50 25.52
C PRO A 63 30.71 -7.23 26.16
N VAL A 64 31.42 -6.42 25.38
CA VAL A 64 31.86 -5.08 25.83
C VAL A 64 30.70 -4.12 25.59
N ALA A 65 30.17 -3.52 26.66
CA ALA A 65 29.18 -2.46 26.53
C ALA A 65 29.80 -1.28 25.76
N GLY A 66 29.30 -1.02 24.55
CA GLY A 66 29.75 0.07 23.68
C GLY A 66 30.84 -0.29 22.65
N GLY A 67 31.18 -1.57 22.46
CA GLY A 67 32.04 -2.02 21.36
C GLY A 67 31.26 -2.26 20.06
N ASP A 68 31.93 -2.10 18.90
CA ASP A 68 31.35 -2.45 17.60
C ASP A 68 30.94 -3.93 17.58
N ALA A 69 29.74 -4.21 17.04
CA ALA A 69 29.25 -5.57 16.89
C ALA A 69 30.22 -6.37 15.99
N PRO A 70 30.51 -7.65 16.32
CA PRO A 70 31.44 -8.45 15.55
C PRO A 70 30.92 -8.62 14.11
N LYS A 71 31.80 -8.33 13.14
CA LYS A 71 31.46 -8.37 11.71
C LYS A 71 31.91 -9.66 11.07
N ALA A 72 31.11 -10.14 10.12
CA ALA A 72 31.50 -11.20 9.21
C ALA A 72 32.17 -10.59 7.96
N VAL A 73 33.02 -11.38 7.31
CA VAL A 73 33.66 -11.00 6.04
C VAL A 73 32.95 -11.70 4.90
N PHE A 74 32.60 -10.92 3.87
CA PHE A 74 31.94 -11.39 2.67
C PHE A 74 32.77 -11.02 1.44
N GLN A 75 32.84 -11.92 0.46
CA GLN A 75 33.42 -11.62 -0.85
C GLN A 75 32.30 -11.28 -1.83
N VAL A 76 32.39 -10.11 -2.46
CA VAL A 76 31.45 -9.67 -3.51
C VAL A 76 31.54 -10.62 -4.70
N THR A 77 30.42 -11.25 -5.04
CA THR A 77 30.30 -12.14 -6.20
C THR A 77 29.66 -11.45 -7.40
N HIS A 78 28.69 -10.57 -7.17
CA HIS A 78 28.04 -9.76 -8.20
C HIS A 78 27.75 -8.36 -7.66
N VAL A 79 27.94 -7.35 -8.50
CA VAL A 79 27.52 -5.98 -8.23
C VAL A 79 26.18 -5.75 -8.89
N LEU A 80 25.15 -5.42 -8.10
CA LEU A 80 23.80 -5.13 -8.59
C LEU A 80 23.57 -3.62 -8.79
N LYS A 81 24.16 -2.80 -7.92
CA LYS A 81 24.24 -1.36 -8.03
C LYS A 81 25.55 -0.89 -7.41
N ASP A 82 26.26 0.01 -8.09
CA ASP A 82 27.42 0.66 -7.50
C ASP A 82 27.49 2.14 -7.88
N THR A 83 27.54 2.97 -6.84
CA THR A 83 27.88 4.39 -6.95
C THR A 83 29.02 4.80 -6.01
N ALA A 84 29.58 3.81 -5.28
CA ALA A 84 30.60 3.99 -4.26
C ALA A 84 31.97 3.40 -4.67
N GLY A 85 32.08 2.75 -5.83
CA GLY A 85 33.32 2.15 -6.34
C GLY A 85 33.55 0.69 -5.93
N THR A 86 32.49 -0.01 -5.54
CA THR A 86 32.52 -1.43 -5.13
C THR A 86 32.77 -2.33 -6.33
N LYS A 87 33.70 -3.29 -6.21
CA LYS A 87 34.08 -4.20 -7.29
C LYS A 87 33.79 -5.66 -6.95
N GLU A 88 33.61 -6.48 -7.98
CA GLU A 88 33.60 -7.93 -7.80
C GLU A 88 34.93 -8.41 -7.18
N LYS A 89 34.84 -9.49 -6.40
CA LYS A 89 35.92 -10.08 -5.60
C LYS A 89 36.44 -9.21 -4.44
N GLN A 90 35.92 -8.00 -4.25
CA GLN A 90 36.20 -7.19 -3.08
C GLN A 90 35.68 -7.86 -1.82
N GLU A 91 36.41 -7.73 -0.72
CA GLU A 91 35.92 -8.14 0.61
C GLU A 91 35.21 -6.96 1.29
N ILE A 92 34.06 -7.24 1.90
CA ILE A 92 33.27 -6.29 2.67
C ILE A 92 32.96 -6.89 4.04
N GLU A 93 32.79 -6.02 5.04
CA GLU A 93 32.45 -6.41 6.39
C GLU A 93 31.07 -5.90 6.77
N ALA A 94 30.24 -6.80 7.30
CA ALA A 94 28.90 -6.45 7.77
C ALA A 94 28.51 -7.26 9.00
N VAL A 95 27.63 -6.69 9.83
CA VAL A 95 27.06 -7.38 10.99
C VAL A 95 26.00 -8.37 10.51
N ILE A 96 26.13 -9.63 10.92
CA ILE A 96 25.21 -10.70 10.56
C ILE A 96 24.59 -11.32 11.82
N TYR A 97 23.35 -11.79 11.69
CA TYR A 97 22.61 -12.46 12.77
C TYR A 97 22.17 -13.87 12.36
N GLY A 98 21.99 -14.72 13.35
CA GLY A 98 21.54 -16.11 13.17
C GLY A 98 22.66 -17.09 12.85
N GLU A 99 22.30 -18.35 12.67
CA GLU A 99 23.22 -19.43 12.33
C GLU A 99 23.45 -19.47 10.82
N GLN A 100 24.70 -19.28 10.40
CA GLN A 100 25.09 -19.14 8.99
C GLN A 100 26.32 -19.99 8.70
N GLN A 101 26.48 -20.40 7.45
CA GLN A 101 27.58 -21.24 7.02
C GLN A 101 28.45 -20.49 6.01
N VAL A 102 29.77 -20.64 6.15
CA VAL A 102 30.72 -20.17 5.14
C VAL A 102 30.33 -20.76 3.78
N GLY A 103 30.23 -19.90 2.77
CA GLY A 103 29.72 -20.25 1.45
C GLY A 103 28.29 -19.81 1.17
N ASP A 104 27.50 -19.48 2.20
CA ASP A 104 26.15 -18.90 2.05
C ASP A 104 26.21 -17.57 1.27
N ARG A 105 25.15 -17.28 0.52
CA ARG A 105 25.02 -16.06 -0.29
C ARG A 105 24.06 -15.07 0.36
N PHE A 106 24.38 -13.79 0.19
CA PHE A 106 23.62 -12.70 0.79
C PHE A 106 23.45 -11.54 -0.19
N LEU A 107 22.28 -10.91 -0.16
CA LEU A 107 22.07 -9.56 -0.65
C LEU A 107 22.58 -8.59 0.44
N VAL A 108 23.57 -7.77 0.10
CA VAL A 108 24.16 -6.78 1.00
C VAL A 108 24.00 -5.41 0.36
N MET A 109 23.46 -4.46 1.13
CA MET A 109 23.19 -3.11 0.65
C MET A 109 23.75 -2.08 1.63
N GLY A 110 24.17 -0.93 1.14
CA GLY A 110 24.83 0.08 1.97
C GLY A 110 24.75 1.49 1.41
N ALA A 111 24.96 2.46 2.29
CA ALA A 111 24.95 3.89 1.97
C ALA A 111 26.25 4.55 2.44
N GLY A 112 26.62 5.66 1.81
CA GLY A 112 27.84 6.41 2.10
C GLY A 112 28.90 6.29 1.01
N ARG A 113 29.72 7.35 0.89
CA ARG A 113 30.87 7.46 -0.03
C ARG A 113 32.01 8.24 0.64
N PRO A 114 33.28 7.87 0.42
CA PRO A 114 33.73 6.66 -0.29
C PRO A 114 33.54 5.39 0.53
N ASP A 115 33.35 5.51 1.85
CA ASP A 115 33.19 4.40 2.77
C ASP A 115 31.71 4.01 2.88
N VAL A 116 31.38 2.82 2.42
CA VAL A 116 30.00 2.29 2.45
C VAL A 116 29.70 1.71 3.83
N ALA A 117 28.68 2.26 4.50
CA ALA A 117 28.09 1.65 5.68
C ALA A 117 27.12 0.53 5.27
N TRP A 118 27.61 -0.71 5.29
CA TRP A 118 26.84 -1.90 4.94
C TRP A 118 25.79 -2.22 6.00
N LYS A 119 24.54 -2.39 5.55
CA LYS A 119 23.42 -2.87 6.37
C LYS A 119 23.54 -4.37 6.62
N THR A 120 22.71 -4.87 7.54
CA THR A 120 22.58 -6.30 7.83
C THR A 120 22.29 -7.10 6.54
N PRO A 121 23.15 -8.05 6.16
CA PRO A 121 22.97 -8.90 4.99
C PRO A 121 21.68 -9.74 5.07
N LYS A 122 20.95 -9.84 3.96
CA LYS A 122 19.79 -10.75 3.82
C LYS A 122 20.25 -12.02 3.11
N LYS A 123 20.07 -13.19 3.73
CA LYS A 123 20.41 -14.48 3.09
C LYS A 123 19.56 -14.67 1.83
N VAL A 124 20.16 -15.13 0.74
CA VAL A 124 19.49 -15.36 -0.55
C VAL A 124 19.80 -16.74 -1.11
N SER A 125 18.82 -17.35 -1.76
CA SER A 125 18.99 -18.59 -2.52
C SER A 125 19.71 -18.35 -3.85
N ASP A 126 20.17 -19.41 -4.52
CA ASP A 126 20.70 -19.30 -5.88
C ASP A 126 19.65 -18.77 -6.87
N ARG A 127 18.36 -19.11 -6.67
CA ARG A 127 17.24 -18.60 -7.46
C ARG A 127 17.04 -17.10 -7.25
N ALA A 128 17.14 -16.63 -6.01
CA ALA A 128 17.09 -15.22 -5.67
C ALA A 128 18.26 -14.44 -6.28
N VAL A 129 19.47 -15.01 -6.35
CA VAL A 129 20.59 -14.36 -7.04
C VAL A 129 20.28 -14.13 -8.52
N GLU A 130 19.71 -15.12 -9.22
CA GLU A 130 19.36 -14.95 -10.63
C GLU A 130 18.23 -13.94 -10.83
N TYR A 131 17.24 -13.93 -9.93
CA TYR A 131 16.18 -12.92 -9.91
C TYR A 131 16.71 -11.50 -9.74
N LEU A 132 17.58 -11.28 -8.74
CA LEU A 132 18.16 -9.96 -8.44
C LEU A 132 18.97 -9.40 -9.62
N ARG A 133 19.62 -10.27 -10.40
CA ARG A 133 20.40 -9.90 -11.59
C ARG A 133 19.56 -9.49 -12.79
N GLN A 134 18.25 -9.69 -12.74
CA GLN A 134 17.32 -9.29 -13.80
C GLN A 134 16.64 -7.96 -13.52
N LEU A 135 16.61 -7.51 -12.25
CA LEU A 135 15.88 -6.32 -11.83
C LEU A 135 16.34 -5.02 -12.51
N ASP A 136 17.64 -4.90 -12.82
CA ASP A 136 18.23 -3.75 -13.51
C ASP A 136 17.83 -3.64 -14.99
N ARG A 137 17.37 -4.75 -15.58
CA ARG A 137 16.90 -4.82 -16.98
C ARG A 137 15.44 -4.49 -17.13
N LEU A 138 14.69 -4.46 -16.03
CA LEU A 138 13.27 -4.17 -16.05
C LEU A 138 13.04 -2.66 -16.24
N PRO A 139 11.93 -2.27 -16.90
CA PRO A 139 11.47 -0.88 -16.84
C PRO A 139 11.29 -0.42 -15.39
N GLU A 140 11.43 0.89 -15.14
CA GLU A 140 11.24 1.48 -13.81
C GLU A 140 9.81 1.25 -13.27
N LYS A 141 8.80 1.28 -14.14
CA LYS A 141 7.38 1.11 -13.84
C LYS A 141 6.63 0.61 -15.08
N GLY A 142 5.34 0.31 -14.93
CA GLY A 142 4.44 0.00 -16.03
C GLY A 142 4.10 -1.49 -16.17
N PRO A 143 3.14 -1.81 -17.06
CA PRO A 143 2.65 -3.18 -17.23
C PRO A 143 3.75 -4.19 -17.59
N GLU A 144 4.72 -3.81 -18.41
CA GLU A 144 5.84 -4.67 -18.81
C GLU A 144 6.70 -5.13 -17.63
N ARG A 145 6.88 -4.24 -16.64
CA ARG A 145 7.57 -4.57 -15.39
C ARG A 145 6.79 -5.62 -14.61
N LEU A 146 5.47 -5.44 -14.49
CA LEU A 146 4.61 -6.33 -13.72
C LEU A 146 4.42 -7.71 -14.36
N VAL A 147 4.57 -7.81 -15.69
CA VAL A 147 4.58 -9.10 -16.39
C VAL A 147 5.70 -10.01 -15.87
N PHE A 148 6.88 -9.45 -15.56
CA PHE A 148 7.96 -10.21 -14.94
C PHE A 148 7.59 -10.68 -13.54
N PHE A 149 7.06 -9.78 -12.69
CA PHE A 149 6.75 -10.12 -11.29
C PHE A 149 5.60 -11.10 -11.13
N GLN A 150 4.68 -11.22 -12.11
CA GLN A 150 3.52 -12.10 -11.96
C GLN A 150 3.90 -13.57 -11.72
N ASP A 151 5.04 -14.00 -12.28
CA ASP A 151 5.52 -15.38 -12.19
C ASP A 151 6.11 -15.73 -10.83
N TYR A 152 6.31 -14.71 -9.98
CA TYR A 152 6.88 -14.85 -8.66
C TYR A 152 5.84 -14.67 -7.54
N LEU A 153 4.58 -14.32 -7.85
CA LEU A 153 3.53 -14.02 -6.85
C LEU A 153 3.28 -15.14 -5.82
N GLN A 154 3.54 -16.40 -6.17
CA GLN A 154 3.47 -17.57 -5.29
C GLN A 154 4.75 -18.41 -5.36
N ASP A 155 5.91 -17.77 -5.56
CA ASP A 155 7.19 -18.46 -5.54
C ASP A 155 7.47 -19.09 -4.17
N GLU A 156 8.12 -20.26 -4.14
CA GLU A 156 8.53 -20.92 -2.90
C GLU A 156 9.63 -20.12 -2.18
N ASP A 157 10.42 -19.36 -2.93
CA ASP A 157 11.35 -18.39 -2.35
C ASP A 157 10.59 -17.15 -1.87
N LEU A 158 10.44 -17.04 -0.55
CA LEU A 158 9.68 -15.98 0.12
C LEU A 158 10.22 -14.57 -0.18
N LEU A 159 11.50 -14.42 -0.55
CA LEU A 159 12.04 -13.12 -0.94
C LEU A 159 11.48 -12.67 -2.28
N LEU A 160 11.40 -13.58 -3.26
CA LEU A 160 10.85 -13.32 -4.60
C LEU A 160 9.35 -13.10 -4.50
N ALA A 161 8.64 -13.97 -3.76
CA ALA A 161 7.22 -13.82 -3.55
C ALA A 161 6.87 -12.54 -2.80
N GLY A 162 7.68 -12.16 -1.80
CA GLY A 162 7.54 -10.90 -1.07
C GLY A 162 7.70 -9.70 -2.00
N ASP A 163 8.81 -9.64 -2.73
CA ASP A 163 9.12 -8.52 -3.63
C ASP A 163 8.08 -8.37 -4.75
N ALA A 164 7.70 -9.46 -5.40
CA ALA A 164 6.66 -9.45 -6.42
C ALA A 164 5.32 -8.94 -5.90
N TYR A 165 4.95 -9.27 -4.66
CA TYR A 165 3.74 -8.72 -4.07
C TYR A 165 3.81 -7.21 -3.87
N GLU A 166 4.94 -6.70 -3.37
CA GLU A 166 5.10 -5.25 -3.15
C GLU A 166 5.09 -4.48 -4.47
N GLU A 167 5.66 -5.04 -5.54
CA GLU A 167 5.60 -4.47 -6.90
C GLU A 167 4.15 -4.32 -7.39
N PHE A 168 3.31 -5.34 -7.19
CA PHE A 168 1.88 -5.25 -7.53
C PHE A 168 1.08 -4.37 -6.56
N ALA A 169 1.37 -4.42 -5.26
CA ALA A 169 0.64 -3.67 -4.24
C ALA A 169 0.82 -2.16 -4.38
N ARG A 170 1.93 -1.72 -4.98
CA ARG A 170 2.28 -0.32 -5.20
C ARG A 170 1.93 0.17 -6.60
N ALA A 171 1.67 -0.73 -7.53
CA ALA A 171 1.33 -0.39 -8.90
C ALA A 171 0.03 0.44 -8.98
N PRO A 172 0.02 1.57 -9.70
CA PRO A 172 -1.21 2.27 -10.04
C PRO A 172 -2.20 1.35 -10.76
N TYR A 173 -3.50 1.53 -10.51
CA TYR A 173 -4.53 0.68 -11.13
C TYR A 173 -4.50 0.72 -12.67
N SER A 174 -4.14 1.86 -13.26
CA SER A 174 -3.96 2.00 -14.72
C SER A 174 -2.85 1.11 -15.28
N GLU A 175 -1.79 0.84 -14.51
CA GLU A 175 -0.75 -0.12 -14.90
C GLU A 175 -1.29 -1.54 -14.83
N LEU A 176 -2.09 -1.88 -13.81
CA LEU A 176 -2.77 -3.17 -13.71
C LEU A 176 -3.68 -3.44 -14.91
N GLN A 177 -4.43 -2.44 -15.35
CA GLN A 177 -5.28 -2.53 -16.55
C GLN A 177 -4.48 -2.91 -17.82
N GLY A 178 -3.25 -2.42 -17.95
CA GLY A 178 -2.36 -2.77 -19.06
C GLY A 178 -1.89 -4.23 -19.08
N LEU A 179 -2.12 -4.99 -18.00
CA LEU A 179 -1.82 -6.43 -17.94
C LEU A 179 -2.97 -7.32 -18.39
N ARG A 180 -4.15 -6.77 -18.75
CA ARG A 180 -5.37 -7.54 -19.02
C ARG A 180 -5.15 -8.81 -19.85
N ASP A 181 -4.48 -8.68 -20.99
CA ASP A 181 -4.26 -9.77 -21.94
C ASP A 181 -3.04 -10.64 -21.61
N LYS A 182 -2.31 -10.29 -20.54
CA LYS A 182 -1.05 -10.93 -20.11
C LYS A 182 -1.19 -11.70 -18.78
N ILE A 183 -2.31 -11.56 -18.08
CA ILE A 183 -2.58 -12.27 -16.81
C ILE A 183 -3.07 -13.70 -17.10
N ASP A 184 -2.46 -14.68 -16.45
CA ASP A 184 -3.00 -16.05 -16.43
C ASP A 184 -4.24 -16.14 -15.52
N ARG A 185 -5.42 -15.93 -16.13
CA ARG A 185 -6.73 -16.01 -15.44
C ARG A 185 -6.97 -17.37 -14.81
N ALA A 186 -6.54 -18.47 -15.43
CA ALA A 186 -6.79 -19.81 -14.91
C ALA A 186 -6.00 -20.07 -13.62
N ARG A 187 -4.71 -19.68 -13.60
CA ARG A 187 -3.85 -19.73 -12.41
C ARG A 187 -4.42 -18.86 -11.29
N LEU A 188 -4.88 -17.66 -11.62
CA LEU A 188 -5.48 -16.73 -10.67
C LEU A 188 -6.73 -17.29 -9.98
N LEU A 189 -7.64 -17.88 -10.76
CA LEU A 189 -8.84 -18.53 -10.24
C LEU A 189 -8.51 -19.71 -9.32
N GLY A 190 -7.44 -20.46 -9.63
CA GLY A 190 -6.91 -21.50 -8.75
C GLY A 190 -6.50 -20.93 -7.38
N TRP A 191 -5.72 -19.87 -7.36
CA TRP A 191 -5.25 -19.23 -6.12
C TRP A 191 -6.37 -18.58 -5.30
N ILE A 192 -7.39 -17.99 -5.94
CA ILE A 192 -8.53 -17.39 -5.24
C ILE A 192 -9.33 -18.47 -4.50
N LYS A 193 -9.54 -19.63 -5.14
CA LYS A 193 -10.32 -20.76 -4.59
C LYS A 193 -9.55 -21.57 -3.54
N ASP A 194 -8.22 -21.47 -3.54
CA ASP A 194 -7.38 -22.16 -2.57
C ASP A 194 -7.64 -21.60 -1.14
N PRO A 195 -8.07 -22.44 -0.18
CA PRO A 195 -8.31 -22.01 1.18
C PRO A 195 -7.04 -21.54 1.89
N ASP A 196 -5.84 -21.94 1.46
CA ASP A 196 -4.58 -21.68 2.13
C ASP A 196 -3.81 -20.48 1.57
N THR A 197 -4.30 -19.88 0.48
CA THR A 197 -3.80 -18.58 0.01
C THR A 197 -3.97 -17.51 1.10
N LEU A 198 -2.89 -16.80 1.41
CA LEU A 198 -2.89 -15.73 2.42
C LEU A 198 -3.87 -14.59 2.06
N LEU A 199 -4.44 -13.95 3.08
CA LEU A 199 -5.44 -12.88 2.94
C LEU A 199 -5.02 -11.77 1.97
N ASN A 200 -3.82 -11.22 2.15
CA ASN A 200 -3.28 -10.14 1.33
C ASN A 200 -3.08 -10.58 -0.13
N ARG A 201 -2.65 -11.83 -0.34
CA ARG A 201 -2.52 -12.46 -1.66
C ARG A 201 -3.88 -12.61 -2.33
N LYS A 202 -4.89 -13.13 -1.63
CA LYS A 202 -6.27 -13.24 -2.14
C LYS A 202 -6.82 -11.88 -2.57
N ARG A 203 -6.62 -10.85 -1.75
CA ARG A 203 -7.02 -9.47 -2.08
C ARG A 203 -6.41 -9.01 -3.40
N LEU A 204 -5.10 -9.16 -3.58
CA LEU A 204 -4.42 -8.82 -4.83
C LEU A 204 -4.99 -9.63 -6.01
N TYR A 205 -5.24 -10.92 -5.82
CA TYR A 205 -5.75 -11.77 -6.90
C TYR A 205 -7.15 -11.39 -7.34
N LEU A 206 -8.02 -10.99 -6.41
CA LEU A 206 -9.35 -10.45 -6.75
C LEU A 206 -9.26 -9.14 -7.53
N ILE A 207 -8.28 -8.27 -7.21
CA ILE A 207 -8.01 -7.05 -7.99
C ILE A 207 -7.55 -7.40 -9.41
N LEU A 208 -6.62 -8.36 -9.57
CA LEU A 208 -6.20 -8.81 -10.89
C LEU A 208 -7.36 -9.45 -11.68
N LEU A 209 -8.26 -10.16 -11.00
CA LEU A 209 -9.45 -10.75 -11.62
C LEU A 209 -10.43 -9.66 -12.08
N SER A 210 -10.47 -8.52 -11.39
CA SER A 210 -11.28 -7.37 -11.84
C SER A 210 -10.81 -6.80 -13.19
N VAL A 211 -9.55 -7.06 -13.57
CA VAL A 211 -8.94 -6.59 -14.81
C VAL A 211 -9.12 -7.63 -15.94
N CYS A 212 -8.77 -8.89 -15.68
CA CYS A 212 -8.75 -9.94 -16.72
C CYS A 212 -9.98 -10.86 -16.73
N GLY A 213 -10.85 -10.76 -15.73
CA GLY A 213 -12.05 -11.57 -15.57
C GLY A 213 -13.17 -11.22 -16.56
N GLY A 214 -14.22 -12.03 -16.53
CA GLY A 214 -15.41 -11.84 -17.36
C GLY A 214 -16.67 -12.43 -16.73
N ALA A 215 -17.78 -12.40 -17.47
CA ALA A 215 -19.08 -12.82 -16.97
C ALA A 215 -19.10 -14.26 -16.41
N ASP A 216 -18.26 -15.15 -16.93
CA ASP A 216 -18.16 -16.54 -16.45
C ASP A 216 -17.62 -16.65 -15.00
N ASP A 217 -16.98 -15.60 -14.48
CA ASP A 217 -16.48 -15.56 -13.10
C ASP A 217 -17.55 -15.13 -12.09
N LEU A 218 -18.64 -14.51 -12.55
CA LEU A 218 -19.69 -13.96 -11.69
C LEU A 218 -20.33 -15.00 -10.75
N PRO A 219 -20.69 -16.22 -11.20
CA PRO A 219 -21.29 -17.20 -10.29
C PRO A 219 -20.39 -17.53 -9.09
N MET A 220 -19.07 -17.57 -9.31
CA MET A 220 -18.10 -17.83 -8.25
C MET A 220 -17.99 -16.64 -7.29
N LEU A 221 -17.93 -15.41 -7.81
CA LEU A 221 -17.86 -14.20 -7.00
C LEU A 221 -19.13 -13.99 -6.18
N GLU A 222 -20.31 -14.23 -6.75
CA GLU A 222 -21.58 -14.19 -6.05
C GLU A 222 -21.66 -15.22 -4.92
N GLN A 223 -21.22 -16.45 -5.20
CA GLN A 223 -21.15 -17.50 -4.18
C GLN A 223 -20.23 -17.09 -3.02
N LEU A 224 -19.07 -16.52 -3.32
CA LEU A 224 -18.16 -15.98 -2.30
C LEU A 224 -18.79 -14.82 -1.53
N LEU A 225 -19.54 -13.91 -2.16
CA LEU A 225 -20.21 -12.81 -1.45
C LEU A 225 -21.28 -13.31 -0.48
N ARG A 226 -21.94 -14.44 -0.80
CA ARG A 226 -23.05 -14.99 -0.02
C ARG A 226 -22.65 -15.94 1.10
N THR A 227 -21.42 -16.46 1.08
CA THR A 227 -20.99 -17.42 2.11
C THR A 227 -20.81 -16.75 3.48
N GLU A 228 -21.14 -17.45 4.56
CA GLU A 228 -20.87 -16.94 5.91
C GLU A 228 -19.41 -17.19 6.35
N ASP A 229 -18.67 -18.03 5.62
CA ASP A 229 -17.26 -18.34 5.91
C ASP A 229 -16.36 -17.09 5.73
N ARG A 230 -15.87 -16.57 6.85
CA ARG A 230 -14.96 -15.41 6.89
C ARG A 230 -13.62 -15.66 6.20
N LYS A 231 -13.10 -16.90 6.20
CA LYS A 231 -11.85 -17.25 5.51
C LYS A 231 -12.07 -17.26 3.99
N ALA A 232 -13.24 -17.69 3.54
CA ALA A 232 -13.63 -17.63 2.13
C ALA A 232 -13.90 -16.18 1.66
N ARG A 233 -14.51 -15.33 2.50
CA ARG A 233 -14.71 -13.89 2.27
C ARG A 233 -13.49 -13.01 2.57
N ALA A 234 -12.32 -13.61 2.72
CA ALA A 234 -11.06 -12.90 2.90
C ALA A 234 -10.85 -11.86 1.78
N GLY A 235 -10.61 -10.60 2.16
CA GLY A 235 -10.43 -9.49 1.21
C GLY A 235 -11.75 -9.02 0.59
N LEU A 236 -12.81 -8.94 1.40
CA LEU A 236 -14.18 -8.61 0.96
C LEU A 236 -14.28 -7.31 0.15
N ASP A 237 -13.45 -6.31 0.43
CA ASP A 237 -13.36 -5.08 -0.34
C ASP A 237 -12.96 -5.34 -1.80
N ALA A 238 -11.89 -6.12 -2.01
CA ALA A 238 -11.48 -6.52 -3.35
C ALA A 238 -12.48 -7.51 -3.99
N LEU A 239 -13.15 -8.35 -3.19
CA LEU A 239 -14.19 -9.25 -3.70
C LEU A 239 -15.39 -8.45 -4.26
N VAL A 240 -15.91 -7.49 -3.48
CA VAL A 240 -16.99 -6.59 -3.92
C VAL A 240 -16.53 -5.78 -5.14
N GLY A 241 -15.31 -5.23 -5.10
CA GLY A 241 -14.75 -4.47 -6.20
C GLY A 241 -14.66 -5.30 -7.48
N SER A 242 -14.09 -6.51 -7.40
CA SER A 242 -13.97 -7.46 -8.51
C SER A 242 -15.33 -7.85 -9.07
N TYR A 243 -16.29 -8.19 -8.21
CA TYR A 243 -17.65 -8.51 -8.62
C TYR A 243 -18.31 -7.35 -9.37
N LEU A 244 -18.27 -6.12 -8.85
CA LEU A 244 -18.90 -4.97 -9.50
C LEU A 244 -18.18 -4.53 -10.78
N MET A 245 -16.87 -4.76 -10.88
CA MET A 245 -16.11 -4.54 -12.13
C MET A 245 -16.54 -5.48 -13.25
N LEU A 246 -17.04 -6.67 -12.92
CA LEU A 246 -17.52 -7.64 -13.91
C LEU A 246 -19.05 -7.55 -14.12
N ALA A 247 -19.82 -7.29 -13.07
CA ALA A 247 -21.28 -7.23 -13.11
C ALA A 247 -21.83 -5.86 -13.54
N GLY A 248 -21.03 -4.79 -13.42
CA GLY A 248 -21.48 -3.43 -13.68
C GLY A 248 -22.58 -2.97 -12.73
N ALA A 249 -23.41 -2.04 -13.20
CA ALA A 249 -24.47 -1.41 -12.41
C ALA A 249 -25.52 -2.40 -11.89
N ASP A 250 -25.78 -3.48 -12.63
CA ASP A 250 -26.77 -4.51 -12.28
C ASP A 250 -26.36 -5.28 -11.01
N GLY A 251 -25.04 -5.44 -10.79
CA GLY A 251 -24.52 -6.12 -9.61
C GLY A 251 -24.71 -5.36 -8.30
N VAL A 252 -24.91 -4.02 -8.35
CA VAL A 252 -24.92 -3.18 -7.14
C VAL A 252 -26.06 -3.54 -6.19
N ALA A 253 -27.20 -4.02 -6.69
CA ALA A 253 -28.32 -4.45 -5.86
C ALA A 253 -27.93 -5.57 -4.88
N LEU A 254 -27.11 -6.52 -5.32
CA LEU A 254 -26.62 -7.60 -4.46
C LEU A 254 -25.79 -7.07 -3.29
N VAL A 255 -24.89 -6.13 -3.57
CA VAL A 255 -24.00 -5.53 -2.57
C VAL A 255 -24.82 -4.70 -1.57
N GLU A 256 -25.80 -3.95 -2.05
CA GLU A 256 -26.72 -3.22 -1.18
C GLU A 256 -27.45 -4.15 -0.22
N ASP A 257 -28.04 -5.22 -0.73
CA ASP A 257 -28.87 -6.13 0.06
C ASP A 257 -28.04 -6.93 1.07
N LEU A 258 -26.81 -7.33 0.72
CA LEU A 258 -25.95 -8.10 1.62
C LEU A 258 -25.23 -7.24 2.66
N LEU A 259 -24.73 -6.07 2.26
CA LEU A 259 -23.70 -5.34 3.01
C LEU A 259 -24.11 -3.93 3.44
N LEU A 260 -25.06 -3.28 2.76
CA LEU A 260 -25.41 -1.87 3.06
C LEU A 260 -26.75 -1.75 3.80
N ARG A 261 -27.84 -2.25 3.19
CA ARG A 261 -29.19 -2.27 3.76
C ARG A 261 -29.36 -3.30 4.87
N ASN A 262 -28.56 -4.36 4.86
CA ASN A 262 -28.60 -5.39 5.88
C ASN A 262 -28.15 -4.84 7.25
N SER A 263 -29.10 -4.64 8.16
CA SER A 263 -28.80 -4.18 9.53
C SER A 263 -27.99 -5.18 10.35
N GLN A 264 -27.94 -6.46 9.94
CA GLN A 264 -27.14 -7.51 10.57
C GLN A 264 -25.73 -7.63 9.98
N ALA A 265 -25.41 -6.87 8.91
CA ALA A 265 -24.05 -6.88 8.38
C ALA A 265 -23.09 -6.21 9.37
N ASP A 266 -22.00 -6.93 9.67
CA ASP A 266 -20.93 -6.45 10.55
C ASP A 266 -20.37 -5.10 10.06
N TYR A 267 -19.89 -4.29 11.00
CA TYR A 267 -19.25 -3.01 10.69
C TYR A 267 -18.11 -3.17 9.67
N ALA A 268 -17.24 -4.17 9.86
CA ALA A 268 -16.09 -4.43 8.98
C ALA A 268 -16.52 -4.79 7.56
N ASP A 269 -17.62 -5.55 7.42
CA ASP A 269 -18.15 -5.96 6.11
C ASP A 269 -18.77 -4.76 5.38
N THR A 270 -19.55 -3.94 6.11
CA THR A 270 -20.12 -2.70 5.57
C THR A 270 -19.01 -1.72 5.16
N TYR A 271 -17.98 -1.57 5.99
CA TYR A 271 -16.83 -0.72 5.69
C TYR A 271 -16.06 -1.20 4.46
N ALA A 272 -15.85 -2.52 4.31
CA ALA A 272 -15.22 -3.10 3.13
C ALA A 272 -16.01 -2.79 1.84
N ALA A 273 -17.34 -2.88 1.88
CA ALA A 273 -18.20 -2.47 0.76
C ALA A 273 -18.08 -0.97 0.43
N ILE A 274 -18.04 -0.10 1.44
CA ILE A 274 -17.81 1.34 1.23
C ILE A 274 -16.47 1.60 0.54
N MET A 275 -15.40 0.93 0.97
CA MET A 275 -14.07 1.06 0.36
C MET A 275 -14.08 0.63 -1.10
N ALA A 276 -14.76 -0.48 -1.43
CA ALA A 276 -14.92 -0.94 -2.80
C ALA A 276 -15.67 0.09 -3.66
N LEU A 277 -16.82 0.58 -3.21
CA LEU A 277 -17.61 1.58 -3.95
C LEU A 277 -16.85 2.90 -4.14
N ARG A 278 -16.06 3.31 -3.13
CA ARG A 278 -15.19 4.49 -3.22
C ARG A 278 -14.10 4.31 -4.28
N PHE A 279 -13.47 3.14 -4.33
CA PHE A 279 -12.53 2.79 -5.38
C PHE A 279 -13.21 2.87 -6.76
N LEU A 280 -14.36 2.20 -6.94
CA LEU A 280 -15.09 2.24 -8.21
C LEU A 280 -15.41 3.67 -8.66
N GLY A 281 -15.92 4.52 -7.77
CA GLY A 281 -16.31 5.89 -8.10
C GLY A 281 -15.15 6.86 -8.33
N THR A 282 -13.92 6.46 -8.00
CA THR A 282 -12.70 7.26 -8.12
C THR A 282 -11.83 6.80 -9.30
N GLU A 283 -11.63 5.48 -9.42
CA GLU A 283 -10.65 4.88 -10.33
C GLU A 283 -11.28 4.32 -11.62
N THR A 284 -12.61 4.22 -11.69
CA THR A 284 -13.29 3.48 -12.77
C THR A 284 -14.58 4.18 -13.22
N GLU A 285 -15.10 3.76 -14.38
CA GLU A 285 -16.40 4.21 -14.90
C GLU A 285 -17.39 3.05 -15.11
N VAL A 286 -17.04 1.83 -14.68
CA VAL A 286 -17.85 0.61 -14.92
C VAL A 286 -19.21 0.68 -14.23
N VAL A 287 -19.26 1.26 -13.04
CA VAL A 287 -20.52 1.60 -12.36
C VAL A 287 -20.67 3.11 -12.36
N PRO A 288 -21.74 3.67 -12.97
CA PRO A 288 -21.93 5.11 -13.01
C PRO A 288 -21.99 5.72 -11.59
N ARG A 289 -21.31 6.85 -11.38
CA ARG A 289 -21.29 7.54 -10.08
C ARG A 289 -22.69 7.79 -9.48
N PRO A 290 -23.74 8.16 -10.25
CA PRO A 290 -25.09 8.28 -9.70
C PRO A 290 -25.62 6.98 -9.08
N ARG A 291 -25.28 5.82 -9.66
CA ARG A 291 -25.66 4.51 -9.12
C ARG A 291 -24.92 4.20 -7.82
N LEU A 292 -23.65 4.58 -7.71
CA LEU A 292 -22.87 4.43 -6.47
C LEU A 292 -23.39 5.34 -5.35
N LEU A 293 -23.77 6.58 -5.67
CA LEU A 293 -24.39 7.51 -4.71
C LEU A 293 -25.72 6.97 -4.17
N GLN A 294 -26.56 6.38 -5.02
CA GLN A 294 -27.78 5.70 -4.58
C GLN A 294 -27.50 4.56 -3.60
N ALA A 295 -26.40 3.80 -3.81
CA ALA A 295 -25.99 2.76 -2.86
C ALA A 295 -25.57 3.37 -1.51
N PHE A 296 -24.82 4.49 -1.52
CA PHE A 296 -24.45 5.20 -0.29
C PHE A 296 -25.66 5.80 0.45
N HIS A 297 -26.72 6.19 -0.25
CA HIS A 297 -27.95 6.66 0.40
C HIS A 297 -28.60 5.61 1.31
N CYS A 298 -28.39 4.32 1.04
CA CYS A 298 -28.87 3.25 1.92
C CYS A 298 -28.27 3.33 3.32
N LEU A 299 -27.01 3.79 3.44
CA LEU A 299 -26.30 3.90 4.72
C LEU A 299 -26.73 5.12 5.53
N LEU A 300 -27.39 6.11 4.91
CA LEU A 300 -28.00 7.22 5.63
C LEU A 300 -29.23 6.78 6.44
N GLU A 301 -29.75 5.57 6.24
CA GLU A 301 -30.78 4.94 7.10
C GLU A 301 -30.16 4.20 8.29
N ARG A 302 -28.81 4.17 8.39
CA ARG A 302 -28.04 3.54 9.48
C ARG A 302 -27.20 4.63 10.16
N PRO A 303 -27.78 5.42 11.09
CA PRO A 303 -27.13 6.60 11.67
C PRO A 303 -25.71 6.37 12.20
N ASP A 304 -25.45 5.20 12.79
CA ASP A 304 -24.14 4.82 13.35
C ASP A 304 -23.04 4.59 12.30
N LEU A 305 -23.40 4.53 11.01
CA LEU A 305 -22.48 4.35 9.88
C LEU A 305 -22.53 5.51 8.87
N ALA A 306 -23.47 6.45 9.04
CA ALA A 306 -23.71 7.51 8.08
C ALA A 306 -22.50 8.44 7.93
N ASP A 307 -21.74 8.65 9.00
CA ASP A 307 -20.52 9.45 9.01
C ASP A 307 -19.46 8.95 8.02
N LEU A 308 -19.44 7.64 7.74
CA LEU A 308 -18.48 7.00 6.85
C LEU A 308 -18.61 7.42 5.39
N ILE A 309 -19.81 7.82 4.95
CA ILE A 309 -20.11 8.13 3.54
C ILE A 309 -20.44 9.59 3.27
N ILE A 310 -20.79 10.38 4.29
CA ILE A 310 -21.09 11.81 4.12
C ILE A 310 -19.94 12.60 3.47
N PRO A 311 -18.66 12.35 3.82
CA PRO A 311 -17.53 12.96 3.11
C PRO A 311 -17.45 12.57 1.64
N ASP A 312 -17.87 11.35 1.26
CA ASP A 312 -17.94 10.94 -0.14
C ASP A 312 -19.08 11.65 -0.88
N LEU A 313 -20.26 11.81 -0.25
CA LEU A 313 -21.36 12.60 -0.82
C LEU A 313 -20.93 14.04 -1.11
N ALA A 314 -20.22 14.67 -0.17
CA ALA A 314 -19.69 16.01 -0.36
C ALA A 314 -18.63 16.08 -1.48
N ARG A 315 -17.68 15.12 -1.49
CA ARG A 315 -16.62 15.05 -2.51
C ARG A 315 -17.17 14.83 -3.91
N TRP A 316 -18.26 14.07 -4.03
CA TRP A 316 -18.93 13.78 -5.29
C TRP A 316 -20.09 14.74 -5.59
N GLU A 317 -20.18 15.84 -4.83
CA GLU A 317 -21.14 16.93 -5.01
C GLU A 317 -22.61 16.50 -5.03
N ASP A 318 -22.94 15.44 -4.31
CA ASP A 318 -24.31 15.01 -4.15
C ASP A 318 -25.03 15.86 -3.10
N TRP A 319 -25.53 17.01 -3.54
CA TRP A 319 -26.25 17.96 -2.69
C TRP A 319 -27.72 17.62 -2.46
N SER A 320 -28.22 16.52 -3.06
CA SER A 320 -29.63 16.12 -2.95
C SER A 320 -30.06 15.78 -1.52
N GLN A 321 -29.10 15.56 -0.61
CA GLN A 321 -29.33 15.08 0.75
C GLN A 321 -29.32 16.18 1.82
N VAL A 322 -29.30 17.49 1.46
CA VAL A 322 -29.21 18.61 2.43
C VAL A 322 -30.23 18.50 3.56
N GLU A 323 -31.52 18.38 3.24
CA GLU A 323 -32.58 18.30 4.27
C GLU A 323 -32.47 17.04 5.13
N ARG A 324 -32.00 15.95 4.53
CA ARG A 324 -31.74 14.70 5.26
C ARG A 324 -30.59 14.84 6.24
N MET A 325 -29.52 15.55 5.87
CA MET A 325 -28.42 15.85 6.78
C MET A 325 -28.90 16.66 8.00
N VAL A 326 -29.75 17.66 7.79
CA VAL A 326 -30.32 18.47 8.88
C VAL A 326 -31.11 17.57 9.84
N ARG A 327 -31.93 16.66 9.31
CA ARG A 327 -32.68 15.69 10.12
C ARG A 327 -31.75 14.78 10.92
N LEU A 328 -30.80 14.12 10.25
CA LEU A 328 -29.84 13.22 10.88
C LEU A 328 -29.06 13.90 12.00
N PHE A 329 -28.67 15.16 11.82
CA PHE A 329 -27.97 15.92 12.87
C PHE A 329 -28.82 16.09 14.14
N LYS A 330 -30.10 16.45 13.94
CA LYS A 330 -31.04 16.74 15.04
C LYS A 330 -31.47 15.46 15.77
N GLU A 331 -31.58 14.35 15.04
CA GLU A 331 -31.96 13.04 15.57
C GLU A 331 -30.76 12.26 16.16
N ALA A 332 -29.53 12.62 15.80
CA ALA A 332 -28.33 11.96 16.31
C ALA A 332 -28.27 11.94 17.84
N ASP A 333 -28.03 10.76 18.38
CA ASP A 333 -27.95 10.46 19.81
C ASP A 333 -26.49 10.25 20.25
N LYS A 334 -26.28 9.60 21.40
CA LYS A 334 -24.92 9.37 21.93
C LYS A 334 -24.09 8.40 21.08
N SER A 335 -24.73 7.47 20.38
CA SER A 335 -24.10 6.43 19.55
C SER A 335 -23.75 6.93 18.14
N SER A 336 -24.47 7.95 17.66
CA SER A 336 -24.34 8.48 16.30
C SER A 336 -23.82 9.92 16.26
N LYS A 337 -23.39 10.51 17.39
CA LYS A 337 -22.95 11.92 17.50
C LYS A 337 -21.80 12.28 16.53
N GLU A 338 -21.00 11.29 16.14
CA GLU A 338 -19.88 11.43 15.20
C GLU A 338 -20.34 11.99 13.85
N VAL A 339 -21.56 11.66 13.43
CA VAL A 339 -22.18 12.13 12.17
C VAL A 339 -22.30 13.65 12.10
N ARG A 340 -22.42 14.32 13.26
CA ARG A 340 -22.64 15.78 13.33
C ARG A 340 -21.48 16.58 12.73
N VAL A 341 -20.24 16.12 12.93
CA VAL A 341 -19.05 16.78 12.37
C VAL A 341 -19.05 16.64 10.84
N ALA A 342 -19.31 15.44 10.33
CA ALA A 342 -19.38 15.17 8.90
C ALA A 342 -20.49 15.99 8.22
N ILE A 343 -21.68 16.08 8.86
CA ILE A 343 -22.81 16.87 8.36
C ILE A 343 -22.48 18.35 8.25
N ILE A 344 -21.87 18.95 9.29
CA ILE A 344 -21.48 20.37 9.24
C ILE A 344 -20.53 20.62 8.07
N ASN A 345 -19.55 19.74 7.85
CA ASN A 345 -18.62 19.85 6.73
C ASN A 345 -19.28 19.67 5.37
N TYR A 346 -20.22 18.74 5.24
CA TYR A 346 -21.02 18.57 4.04
C TYR A 346 -21.82 19.84 3.71
N LEU A 347 -22.53 20.40 4.70
CA LEU A 347 -23.36 21.61 4.50
C LEU A 347 -22.51 22.85 4.19
N ARG A 348 -21.32 22.96 4.79
CA ARG A 348 -20.35 24.03 4.49
C ARG A 348 -19.74 23.92 3.09
N SER A 349 -19.61 22.69 2.58
CA SER A 349 -19.07 22.43 1.23
C SER A 349 -20.13 22.63 0.15
N CYS A 350 -21.41 22.46 0.51
CA CYS A 350 -22.53 22.69 -0.41
C CYS A 350 -22.61 24.17 -0.83
N PRO A 351 -22.69 24.48 -2.14
CA PRO A 351 -22.75 25.86 -2.64
C PRO A 351 -24.10 26.55 -2.36
N GLN A 352 -25.15 25.79 -2.03
CA GLN A 352 -26.50 26.31 -1.87
C GLN A 352 -26.63 27.24 -0.64
N PRO A 353 -27.32 28.40 -0.75
CA PRO A 353 -27.50 29.32 0.38
C PRO A 353 -28.20 28.69 1.58
N GLU A 354 -29.19 27.83 1.33
CA GLU A 354 -29.96 27.13 2.37
C GLU A 354 -29.05 26.21 3.20
N ALA A 355 -28.13 25.48 2.56
CA ALA A 355 -27.16 24.63 3.27
C ALA A 355 -26.25 25.43 4.21
N LYS A 356 -25.84 26.65 3.82
CA LYS A 356 -25.06 27.55 4.69
C LYS A 356 -25.88 28.06 5.87
N ALA A 357 -27.15 28.37 5.66
CA ALA A 357 -28.07 28.77 6.73
C ALA A 357 -28.25 27.62 7.73
N HIS A 358 -28.49 26.40 7.23
CA HIS A 358 -28.56 25.19 8.04
C HIS A 358 -27.28 24.93 8.82
N ALA A 359 -26.10 25.03 8.19
CA ALA A 359 -24.82 24.86 8.88
C ALA A 359 -24.67 25.83 10.07
N ALA A 360 -25.08 27.09 9.90
CA ALA A 360 -25.04 28.10 10.96
C ALA A 360 -26.06 27.83 12.07
N GLU A 361 -27.24 27.29 11.76
CA GLU A 361 -28.22 26.83 12.75
C GLU A 361 -27.68 25.64 13.56
N LEU A 362 -27.22 24.60 12.87
CA LEU A 362 -26.72 23.37 13.50
C LEU A 362 -25.47 23.63 14.36
N ALA A 363 -24.61 24.56 13.95
CA ALA A 363 -23.46 24.97 14.75
C ALA A 363 -23.82 25.60 16.11
N LYS A 364 -25.00 26.22 16.22
CA LYS A 364 -25.51 26.73 17.51
C LYS A 364 -26.06 25.60 18.38
N LEU A 365 -26.64 24.56 17.78
CA LEU A 365 -27.18 23.39 18.48
C LEU A 365 -26.07 22.50 19.04
N ASP A 366 -24.95 22.36 18.32
CA ASP A 366 -23.76 21.65 18.80
C ASP A 366 -22.46 22.43 18.50
N PRO A 367 -22.10 23.40 19.37
CA PRO A 367 -20.88 24.20 19.21
C PRO A 367 -19.59 23.36 19.26
N VAL A 368 -19.62 22.21 19.93
CA VAL A 368 -18.44 21.32 20.03
C VAL A 368 -18.21 20.62 18.70
N ALA A 369 -19.27 20.08 18.08
CA ALA A 369 -19.19 19.49 16.74
C ALA A 369 -18.74 20.54 15.71
N ALA A 370 -19.26 21.77 15.78
CA ALA A 370 -18.86 22.86 14.89
C ALA A 370 -17.35 23.19 15.00
N LYS A 371 -16.84 23.33 16.23
CA LYS A 371 -15.41 23.57 16.44
C LYS A 371 -14.54 22.41 15.92
N ARG A 372 -14.99 21.16 16.10
CA ARG A 372 -14.30 19.99 15.54
C ARG A 372 -14.29 20.00 14.02
N ALA A 373 -15.40 20.38 13.40
CA ALA A 373 -15.55 20.49 11.95
C ALA A 373 -14.60 21.55 11.34
N GLU A 374 -14.32 22.64 12.06
CA GLU A 374 -13.32 23.63 11.65
C GLU A 374 -11.88 23.10 11.69
N ILE A 375 -11.54 22.28 12.69
CA ILE A 375 -10.21 21.68 12.83
C ILE A 375 -10.02 20.55 11.81
N PHE A 376 -11.02 19.69 11.66
CA PHE A 376 -11.09 18.62 10.67
C PHE A 376 -11.87 19.09 9.46
N PHE A 377 -11.36 20.10 8.75
CA PHE A 377 -11.89 20.47 7.44
C PHE A 377 -10.98 19.86 6.36
N PRO A 378 -11.35 18.73 5.73
CA PRO A 378 -10.52 18.10 4.70
C PRO A 378 -10.44 18.94 3.41
N PHE A 379 -11.26 20.00 3.29
CA PHE A 379 -11.47 20.74 2.05
C PHE A 379 -11.40 22.28 2.22
N GLY A 380 -10.36 22.84 2.84
CA GLY A 380 -10.13 24.30 2.81
C GLY A 380 -8.71 24.64 2.37
N GLY A 381 -8.44 25.50 1.39
CA GLY A 381 -9.27 26.34 0.52
C GLY A 381 -8.39 27.41 -0.12
N GLY A 382 -8.59 27.70 -1.42
CA GLY A 382 -7.87 28.75 -2.14
C GLY A 382 -8.21 28.80 -3.63
N THR A 383 -9.31 29.47 -3.97
CA THR A 383 -9.74 29.81 -5.33
C THR A 383 -8.76 30.77 -6.02
N GLY A 384 -8.39 30.48 -7.27
CA GLY A 384 -7.67 31.39 -8.15
C GLY A 384 -7.33 30.75 -9.49
N ALA A 385 -8.25 30.82 -10.44
CA ALA A 385 -7.96 30.52 -11.84
C ALA A 385 -6.90 31.49 -12.38
N ALA A 386 -5.77 30.96 -12.85
CA ALA A 386 -4.97 31.57 -13.88
C ALA A 386 -4.19 30.48 -14.61
N SER A 387 -4.65 30.17 -15.81
CA SER A 387 -3.86 29.57 -16.87
C SER A 387 -2.49 30.24 -16.94
N ALA A 388 -1.43 29.48 -16.70
CA ALA A 388 -0.08 29.83 -17.10
C ALA A 388 0.52 28.63 -17.85
N SER A 389 0.24 28.64 -19.15
CA SER A 389 1.05 28.06 -20.21
C SER A 389 2.53 27.94 -19.85
N SER A 390 3.08 26.73 -20.00
CA SER A 390 4.51 26.51 -20.12
C SER A 390 5.06 27.35 -21.29
N PRO A 391 6.11 28.16 -21.10
CA PRO A 391 6.82 28.73 -22.23
C PRO A 391 7.63 27.64 -22.90
N SER A 392 7.29 27.37 -24.15
CA SER A 392 8.18 26.78 -25.15
C SER A 392 9.53 27.51 -25.14
N ALA A 393 10.61 26.76 -24.98
CA ALA A 393 11.94 27.19 -25.36
C ALA A 393 12.36 26.38 -26.60
N ALA A 394 12.37 27.10 -27.72
CA ALA A 394 12.69 26.63 -29.05
C ALA A 394 14.15 26.16 -29.18
N THR A 395 14.32 25.15 -30.03
CA THR A 395 15.56 24.74 -30.70
C THR A 395 16.12 25.87 -31.58
N PRO A 396 17.44 25.90 -31.79
CA PRO A 396 17.97 25.81 -33.15
C PRO A 396 19.09 24.76 -33.18
N GLY A 397 19.18 23.79 -34.09
CA GLY A 397 18.79 23.72 -35.49
C GLY A 397 20.04 23.23 -36.25
N SER A 398 19.84 22.44 -37.32
CA SER A 398 20.84 22.00 -38.32
C SER A 398 21.56 20.67 -38.03
N LEU A 399 21.70 19.68 -38.93
CA LEU A 399 21.27 19.44 -40.31
C LEU A 399 21.70 17.98 -40.64
N LEU A 400 21.09 17.39 -41.69
CA LEU A 400 21.53 16.26 -42.53
C LEU A 400 21.11 14.83 -42.16
N ALA A 401 20.16 14.32 -42.96
CA ALA A 401 20.12 12.94 -43.45
C ALA A 401 21.19 12.73 -44.56
N PRO A 402 21.54 11.48 -44.90
CA PRO A 402 20.85 10.89 -46.05
C PRO A 402 20.54 9.38 -45.95
N THR A 403 19.38 9.07 -46.53
CA THR A 403 18.94 7.90 -47.33
C THR A 403 19.95 6.82 -47.74
N GLN A 404 19.54 5.54 -47.64
CA GLN A 404 19.57 4.46 -48.66
C GLN A 404 18.93 3.20 -48.02
N ALA A 405 17.78 2.67 -48.47
CA ALA A 405 17.44 1.95 -49.71
C ALA A 405 17.77 0.43 -49.68
N GLU A 406 16.69 -0.35 -49.82
CA GLU A 406 16.53 -1.68 -50.46
C GLU A 406 16.81 -3.02 -49.74
N THR A 407 15.76 -3.85 -49.81
CA THR A 407 15.51 -5.29 -49.54
C THR A 407 16.22 -6.17 -50.61
N PRO A 408 16.01 -7.50 -50.80
CA PRO A 408 15.34 -8.57 -50.03
C PRO A 408 16.10 -9.92 -49.97
N THR A 409 15.57 -10.94 -49.24
CA THR A 409 15.37 -12.34 -49.70
C THR A 409 14.92 -13.25 -48.53
N GLY A 410 13.79 -13.96 -48.68
CA GLY A 410 13.44 -15.19 -47.92
C GLY A 410 13.96 -16.46 -48.63
N PRO A 411 13.43 -17.69 -48.42
CA PRO A 411 12.44 -18.17 -47.43
C PRO A 411 12.84 -19.49 -46.67
N ALA A 412 12.05 -19.85 -45.62
CA ALA A 412 11.56 -21.14 -45.04
C ALA A 412 12.29 -22.51 -45.28
N PRO A 413 11.86 -23.68 -44.73
CA PRO A 413 10.93 -24.06 -43.62
C PRO A 413 11.64 -24.97 -42.55
N GLY A 414 11.08 -25.36 -41.40
CA GLY A 414 10.01 -26.35 -41.18
C GLY A 414 10.38 -27.31 -40.01
N ASP A 415 9.34 -27.92 -39.42
CA ASP A 415 9.30 -29.19 -38.67
C ASP A 415 9.49 -29.25 -37.12
N THR A 416 8.33 -29.24 -36.45
CA THR A 416 7.71 -30.30 -35.61
C THR A 416 8.47 -31.07 -34.51
N ALA A 417 7.74 -31.24 -33.39
CA ALA A 417 7.68 -32.36 -32.41
C ALA A 417 7.98 -31.89 -30.97
N VAL A 418 7.00 -31.71 -30.07
CA VAL A 418 6.21 -32.73 -29.34
C VAL A 418 7.09 -33.81 -28.71
N ASN A 419 7.31 -33.71 -27.39
CA ASN A 419 7.16 -34.80 -26.42
C ASN A 419 7.50 -34.34 -24.98
N ALA A 420 6.48 -34.34 -24.13
CA ALA A 420 6.56 -34.69 -22.71
C ALA A 420 5.58 -35.88 -22.52
N PRO A 421 5.51 -36.61 -21.38
CA PRO A 421 6.22 -36.42 -20.10
C PRO A 421 6.78 -37.73 -19.49
N HIS A 422 7.66 -37.60 -18.49
CA HIS A 422 7.83 -38.65 -17.48
C HIS A 422 7.68 -38.04 -16.08
N GLY A 423 6.69 -38.55 -15.35
CA GLY A 423 6.44 -38.24 -13.96
C GLY A 423 7.29 -39.09 -13.01
N SER A 424 7.40 -38.59 -11.78
CA SER A 424 7.74 -39.34 -10.55
C SER A 424 7.45 -38.40 -9.38
N SER A 425 6.27 -38.46 -8.76
CA SER A 425 6.02 -39.25 -7.54
C SER A 425 7.17 -39.24 -6.53
N GLY A 426 7.03 -38.44 -5.47
CA GLY A 426 7.87 -38.46 -4.28
C GLY A 426 7.08 -37.96 -3.08
N LYS A 427 6.43 -38.88 -2.37
CA LYS A 427 5.74 -38.66 -1.09
C LYS A 427 6.74 -38.62 0.09
N VAL A 428 6.29 -37.96 1.18
CA VAL A 428 6.46 -38.26 2.63
C VAL A 428 7.50 -37.39 3.39
N PRO A 429 7.35 -37.05 4.72
CA PRO A 429 6.24 -37.19 5.68
C PRO A 429 5.81 -35.91 6.44
N ILE A 430 4.60 -36.03 6.99
CA ILE A 430 4.00 -35.29 8.11
C ILE A 430 4.68 -35.67 9.44
N LEU A 431 4.98 -34.69 10.30
CA LEU A 431 5.26 -34.89 11.73
C LEU A 431 4.24 -34.12 12.58
N HIS A 432 3.48 -34.87 13.39
CA HIS A 432 2.56 -34.35 14.41
C HIS A 432 3.22 -34.37 15.80
N ARG A 433 2.79 -33.42 16.66
CA ARG A 433 2.80 -33.37 18.15
C ARG A 433 4.15 -33.15 18.85
N THR A 434 4.30 -32.41 19.97
CA THR A 434 3.37 -31.78 20.96
C THR A 434 4.22 -30.89 21.88
N ALA A 435 3.70 -29.74 22.35
CA ALA A 435 3.87 -29.26 23.73
C ALA A 435 2.96 -28.04 23.99
N THR A 436 1.79 -28.30 24.56
CA THR A 436 0.93 -27.29 25.20
C THR A 436 1.51 -26.96 26.58
N ALA A 437 1.93 -25.71 26.79
CA ALA A 437 2.17 -25.16 28.11
C ALA A 437 1.05 -24.18 28.42
N ASP A 438 0.17 -24.55 29.36
CA ASP A 438 -0.88 -23.67 29.89
C ASP A 438 -0.25 -22.47 30.61
N LEU A 439 -0.32 -21.30 30.00
CA LEU A 439 0.08 -20.02 30.60
C LEU A 439 -1.18 -19.28 31.08
N ASN A 440 -1.21 -18.97 32.38
CA ASN A 440 -2.33 -18.31 33.06
C ASN A 440 -2.50 -16.84 32.57
N PRO A 441 -3.67 -16.43 32.07
CA PRO A 441 -3.89 -15.08 31.53
C PRO A 441 -3.75 -13.95 32.56
N LEU A 442 -3.81 -14.24 33.87
CA LEU A 442 -3.61 -13.24 34.92
C LEU A 442 -2.16 -12.74 35.03
N THR A 443 -1.18 -13.53 34.57
CA THR A 443 0.23 -13.15 34.65
C THR A 443 0.57 -12.02 33.68
N TYR A 444 -0.11 -11.94 32.54
CA TYR A 444 0.03 -10.83 31.58
C TYR A 444 -0.55 -9.53 32.10
N LEU A 445 -1.67 -9.57 32.82
CA LEU A 445 -2.31 -8.37 33.38
C LEU A 445 -1.45 -7.69 34.45
N VAL A 446 -0.75 -8.46 35.27
CA VAL A 446 0.14 -7.91 36.32
C VAL A 446 1.39 -7.27 35.71
N VAL A 447 2.00 -7.90 34.70
CA VAL A 447 3.18 -7.35 34.01
C VAL A 447 2.82 -6.08 33.22
N PHE A 448 1.63 -6.04 32.61
CA PHE A 448 1.13 -4.86 31.89
C PHE A 448 0.85 -3.69 32.84
N TRP A 449 0.33 -3.95 34.05
CA TRP A 449 0.08 -2.91 35.06
C TRP A 449 1.36 -2.31 35.65
N ILE A 450 2.37 -3.14 35.90
CA ILE A 450 3.66 -2.68 36.46
C ILE A 450 4.41 -1.83 35.42
N LEU A 451 4.44 -2.24 34.15
CA LEU A 451 5.10 -1.47 33.09
C LEU A 451 4.34 -0.20 32.72
N GLY A 452 3.00 -0.25 32.68
CA GLY A 452 2.16 0.91 32.43
C GLY A 452 2.22 1.97 33.54
N GLY A 453 2.27 1.54 34.81
CA GLY A 453 2.38 2.43 35.96
C GLY A 453 3.70 3.21 36.01
N VAL A 454 4.82 2.54 35.68
CA VAL A 454 6.15 3.20 35.63
C VAL A 454 6.22 4.22 34.50
N PHE A 455 5.61 3.93 33.35
CA PHE A 455 5.56 4.86 32.22
C PHE A 455 4.73 6.11 32.54
N PHE A 456 3.61 5.94 33.24
CA PHE A 456 2.71 7.05 33.60
C PHE A 456 3.34 8.00 34.63
N VAL A 457 4.07 7.46 35.62
CA VAL A 457 4.79 8.28 36.63
C VAL A 457 5.96 9.05 36.00
N ALA A 458 6.69 8.44 35.07
CA ALA A 458 7.78 9.10 34.35
C ALA A 458 7.26 10.26 33.46
N GLN A 459 6.14 10.06 32.76
CA GLN A 459 5.53 11.08 31.90
C GLN A 459 4.93 12.25 32.71
N TRP A 460 4.41 11.97 33.92
CA TRP A 460 3.88 12.98 34.83
C TRP A 460 5.00 13.81 35.49
N ALA A 461 6.15 13.20 35.81
CA ALA A 461 7.32 13.91 36.35
C ALA A 461 7.95 14.88 35.34
N ILE A 462 7.95 14.54 34.04
CA ILE A 462 8.46 15.39 32.96
C ILE A 462 7.55 16.62 32.75
N LEU A 463 6.23 16.45 32.89
CA LEU A 463 5.26 17.55 32.71
C LEU A 463 5.23 18.54 33.87
N ILE A 464 5.62 18.13 35.09
CA ILE A 464 5.67 19.01 36.26
C ILE A 464 7.04 19.73 36.38
N GLY A 465 8.10 19.17 35.82
CA GLY A 465 9.47 19.69 35.90
C GLY A 465 9.76 20.96 35.08
N TRP A 466 8.87 21.40 34.19
CA TRP A 466 9.06 22.59 33.34
C TRP A 466 8.37 23.86 33.84
N GLY A 467 7.82 23.84 35.06
CA GLY A 467 7.08 24.97 35.65
C GLY A 467 7.80 25.80 36.72
N ARG A 468 9.06 25.53 37.07
CA ARG A 468 9.76 26.30 38.13
C ARG A 468 11.26 26.47 37.86
N GLY A 469 11.67 27.70 37.55
CA GLY A 469 12.94 28.27 38.03
C GLY A 469 13.85 28.88 36.97
N ALA A 470 13.90 30.22 37.01
CA ALA A 470 14.90 31.17 36.47
C ALA A 470 14.93 31.44 34.96
#